data_AF-A0A8H5V1G3-F1
#
_entry.id   AF-A0A8H5V1G3-F1
#
_cell.length_a   1.000
_cell.length_b   1.000
_cell.length_c   1.000
_cell.angle_alpha   90.00
_cell.angle_beta   90.00
_cell.angle_gamma   90.00
#
_symmetry.space_group_name_H-M   'P 1'
#
loop_
_entity.id
_entity.type
_entity.pdbx_description
1 polymer ?
#
loop_
_entity_poly.entity_id
_entity_poly.type
_entity_poly.pdbx_seq_one_letter_code
_entity_poly.pdbx_strand_id
1 'polypeptide(L)'
;MEPNPPPPFNSHSQMPDIKDAIRAASPRTAELLGLLEQTRHIRTDLALQQKIVSDLESQLSESNRELDGLDRKRLADLESHKKYRDGHVMKFFYKASGKENSFTGQAEREEQNYHNTLQQAHLASEHNSSVKAKLDEELRKMDDLDQSMQGYLDLQKQLDDIYDDIFSGPTPEFPEEDAKEYRSNDALSAYVATKRAFELHQKALDLLEQATTTMTAGLQQVDKALQSGDMNHLRALNKGRELVQQSKITVDQLVQLGADVIELPPEANPRTMEVTSNLGDVWGKVDITGGRQEVARCTAALNNSLSQAKERKYYLSKELKRKGEEMDEARTELQKIRKGIFQEVMGDDLVKGS
;
A
#
# COMPACT_ATOMS: atom_id res chain seq x y z
N MET A 1 34.09 -65.29 -40.40
CA MET A 1 32.87 -64.78 -39.72
C MET A 1 33.13 -63.32 -39.44
N GLU A 2 32.72 -62.45 -40.35
CA GLU A 2 32.78 -61.00 -40.12
C GLU A 2 31.63 -60.61 -39.18
N PRO A 3 31.88 -59.79 -38.15
CA PRO A 3 30.81 -59.28 -37.29
C PRO A 3 29.96 -58.27 -38.06
N ASN A 4 28.65 -58.49 -38.06
CA ASN A 4 27.67 -57.57 -38.64
C ASN A 4 27.84 -56.15 -38.07
N PRO A 5 27.74 -55.10 -38.90
CA PRO A 5 27.73 -53.74 -38.39
C PRO A 5 26.48 -53.50 -37.51
N PRO A 6 26.60 -52.67 -36.46
CA PRO A 6 25.47 -52.33 -35.61
C PRO A 6 24.40 -51.60 -36.44
N PRO A 7 23.11 -51.79 -36.10
CA PRO A 7 22.03 -51.09 -36.78
C PRO A 7 22.21 -49.57 -36.60
N PRO A 8 21.87 -48.76 -37.61
CA PRO A 8 21.93 -47.32 -37.47
C PRO A 8 20.98 -46.88 -36.35
N PHE A 9 21.52 -46.05 -35.44
CA PHE A 9 20.71 -45.33 -34.46
C PHE A 9 19.72 -44.43 -35.22
N ASN A 10 18.44 -44.81 -35.21
CA ASN A 10 17.35 -43.93 -35.61
C ASN A 10 17.20 -42.84 -34.53
N SER A 11 18.01 -41.78 -34.63
CA SER A 11 17.85 -40.56 -33.85
C SER A 11 16.95 -39.56 -34.58
N HIS A 12 15.75 -40.02 -34.94
CA HIS A 12 14.63 -39.14 -35.26
C HIS A 12 13.54 -39.39 -34.22
N SER A 13 13.79 -38.93 -33.00
CA SER A 13 12.68 -38.38 -32.21
C SER A 13 12.19 -37.16 -32.99
N GLN A 14 11.25 -37.39 -33.91
CA GLN A 14 10.49 -36.33 -34.56
C GLN A 14 9.86 -35.52 -33.44
N MET A 15 10.44 -34.36 -33.13
CA MET A 15 9.64 -33.27 -32.59
C MET A 15 8.50 -33.06 -33.60
N PRO A 16 7.25 -32.94 -33.15
CA PRO A 16 6.17 -32.57 -34.04
C PRO A 16 6.59 -31.33 -34.83
N ASP A 17 6.38 -31.34 -36.14
CA ASP A 17 6.59 -30.15 -36.98
C ASP A 17 5.81 -29.01 -36.32
N ILE A 18 6.49 -27.89 -36.02
CA ILE A 18 5.88 -26.74 -35.35
C ILE A 18 4.63 -26.27 -36.09
N LYS A 19 4.58 -26.45 -37.42
CA LYS A 19 3.40 -26.14 -38.24
C LYS A 19 2.24 -27.09 -37.97
N ASP A 20 2.49 -28.36 -37.71
CA ASP A 20 1.45 -29.32 -37.31
C ASP A 20 0.90 -29.02 -35.91
N ALA A 21 1.76 -28.61 -34.97
CA ALA A 21 1.34 -28.17 -33.65
C ALA A 21 0.48 -26.88 -33.72
N ILE A 22 0.89 -25.91 -34.55
CA ILE A 22 0.11 -24.69 -34.83
C ILE A 22 -1.27 -25.04 -35.41
N ARG A 23 -1.33 -25.95 -36.40
CA ARG A 23 -2.61 -26.40 -36.99
C ARG A 23 -3.54 -27.00 -35.95
N ALA A 24 -3.02 -27.88 -35.10
CA ALA A 24 -3.80 -28.54 -34.05
C ALA A 24 -4.34 -27.54 -33.00
N ALA A 25 -3.56 -26.53 -32.65
CA ALA A 25 -3.92 -25.53 -31.63
C ALA A 25 -4.76 -24.35 -32.17
N SER A 26 -4.82 -24.15 -33.49
CA SER A 26 -5.45 -22.99 -34.12
C SER A 26 -6.92 -22.75 -33.72
N PRO A 27 -7.83 -23.75 -33.70
CA PRO A 27 -9.23 -23.52 -33.31
C PRO A 27 -9.36 -23.00 -31.87
N ARG A 28 -8.59 -23.57 -30.94
CA ARG A 28 -8.63 -23.18 -29.52
C ARG A 28 -8.02 -21.80 -29.31
N THR A 29 -6.94 -21.49 -30.02
CA THR A 29 -6.27 -20.18 -29.96
C THR A 29 -7.21 -19.07 -30.45
N ALA A 30 -7.95 -19.31 -31.54
CA ALA A 30 -8.93 -18.34 -32.06
C ALA A 30 -10.08 -18.09 -31.07
N GLU A 31 -10.59 -19.14 -30.43
CA GLU A 31 -11.63 -19.03 -29.38
C GLU A 31 -11.14 -18.18 -28.19
N LEU A 32 -9.95 -18.49 -27.66
CA LEU A 32 -9.38 -17.79 -26.50
C LEU A 32 -9.13 -16.30 -26.80
N LEU A 33 -8.58 -15.97 -27.97
CA LEU A 33 -8.39 -14.59 -28.40
C LEU A 33 -9.72 -13.83 -28.52
N GLY A 34 -10.78 -14.49 -28.99
CA GLY A 34 -12.12 -13.90 -29.05
C GLY A 34 -12.68 -13.58 -27.66
N LEU A 35 -12.52 -14.50 -26.71
CA LEU A 35 -12.93 -14.30 -25.32
C LEU A 35 -12.12 -13.20 -24.62
N LEU A 36 -10.81 -13.14 -24.85
CA LEU A 36 -9.92 -12.10 -24.31
C LEU A 36 -10.27 -10.69 -24.82
N GLU A 37 -10.65 -10.54 -26.09
CA GLU A 37 -11.12 -9.26 -26.62
C GLU A 37 -12.45 -8.83 -25.99
N GLN A 38 -13.38 -9.77 -25.80
CA GLN A 38 -14.67 -9.48 -25.13
C GLN A 38 -14.48 -9.03 -23.67
N THR A 39 -13.45 -9.53 -23.01
CA THR A 39 -13.17 -9.30 -21.58
C THR A 39 -12.12 -8.20 -21.32
N ARG A 40 -11.61 -7.54 -22.37
CA ARG A 40 -10.55 -6.53 -22.28
C ARG A 40 -10.87 -5.34 -21.37
N HIS A 41 -12.14 -4.95 -21.29
CA HIS A 41 -12.62 -3.81 -20.50
C HIS A 41 -12.50 -4.04 -18.98
N ILE A 42 -12.44 -5.30 -18.53
CA ILE A 42 -12.40 -5.63 -17.09
C ILE A 42 -11.18 -4.99 -16.40
N ARG A 43 -10.04 -4.90 -17.08
CA ARG A 43 -8.83 -4.24 -16.53
C ARG A 43 -9.05 -2.75 -16.25
N THR A 44 -9.68 -2.04 -17.19
CA THR A 44 -9.95 -0.61 -17.04
C THR A 44 -11.02 -0.36 -15.99
N ASP A 45 -12.04 -1.20 -15.96
CA ASP A 45 -13.16 -1.06 -15.03
C ASP A 45 -12.72 -1.35 -13.59
N LEU A 46 -11.87 -2.37 -13.37
CA LEU A 46 -11.30 -2.63 -12.04
C LEU A 46 -10.44 -1.47 -11.54
N ALA A 47 -9.58 -0.91 -12.39
CA ALA A 47 -8.74 0.22 -12.00
C ALA A 47 -9.57 1.48 -11.66
N LEU A 48 -10.65 1.72 -12.41
CA LEU A 48 -11.59 2.80 -12.11
C LEU A 48 -12.32 2.54 -10.78
N GLN A 49 -12.77 1.30 -10.57
CA GLN A 49 -13.49 0.90 -9.37
C GLN A 49 -12.63 1.04 -8.10
N GLN A 50 -11.36 0.61 -8.15
CA GLN A 50 -10.41 0.78 -7.06
C GLN A 50 -10.24 2.25 -6.66
N LYS A 51 -10.24 3.16 -7.64
CA LYS A 51 -10.18 4.59 -7.38
C LYS A 51 -11.44 5.10 -6.69
N ILE A 52 -12.63 4.67 -7.15
CA ILE A 52 -13.91 5.04 -6.54
C ILE A 52 -13.96 4.58 -5.07
N VAL A 53 -13.57 3.33 -4.80
CA VAL A 53 -13.49 2.78 -3.45
C VAL A 53 -12.54 3.61 -2.58
N SER A 54 -11.33 3.90 -3.07
CA SER A 54 -10.35 4.70 -2.33
C SER A 54 -10.85 6.13 -2.01
N ASP A 55 -11.52 6.78 -2.97
CA ASP A 55 -12.11 8.11 -2.77
C ASP A 55 -13.23 8.06 -1.71
N LEU A 56 -14.05 7.00 -1.70
CA LEU A 56 -15.11 6.79 -0.69
C LEU A 56 -14.55 6.47 0.69
N GLU A 57 -13.47 5.69 0.80
CA GLU A 57 -12.78 5.45 2.07
C GLU A 57 -12.22 6.75 2.67
N SER A 58 -11.66 7.63 1.83
CA SER A 58 -11.20 8.95 2.27
C SER A 58 -12.37 9.81 2.77
N GLN A 59 -13.48 9.86 2.02
CA GLN A 59 -14.70 10.56 2.44
C GLN A 59 -15.26 10.01 3.76
N LEU A 60 -15.27 8.70 3.94
CA LEU A 60 -15.73 8.06 5.17
C LEU A 60 -14.83 8.41 6.35
N SER A 61 -13.51 8.40 6.16
CA SER A 61 -12.54 8.82 7.18
C SER A 61 -12.73 10.30 7.58
N GLU A 62 -12.92 11.19 6.61
CA GLU A 62 -13.20 12.61 6.87
C GLU A 62 -14.54 12.79 7.61
N SER A 63 -15.59 12.12 7.16
CA SER A 63 -16.91 12.16 7.79
C SER A 63 -16.88 11.61 9.22
N ASN A 64 -16.12 10.55 9.49
CA ASN A 64 -15.92 10.02 10.86
C ASN A 64 -15.22 11.05 11.77
N ARG A 65 -14.20 11.76 11.26
CA ARG A 65 -13.53 12.81 12.03
C ARG A 65 -14.46 13.99 12.33
N GLU A 66 -15.31 14.36 11.37
CA GLU A 66 -16.32 15.40 11.57
C GLU A 66 -17.33 14.98 12.66
N LEU A 67 -17.84 13.75 12.59
CA LEU A 67 -18.72 13.17 13.60
C LEU A 67 -18.10 13.17 14.99
N ASP A 68 -16.86 12.68 15.12
CA ASP A 68 -16.13 12.69 16.40
C ASP A 68 -15.99 14.12 16.96
N GLY A 69 -15.73 15.10 16.08
CA GLY A 69 -15.64 16.51 16.44
C GLY A 69 -16.98 17.07 16.93
N LEU A 70 -18.06 16.81 16.19
CA LEU A 70 -19.42 17.23 16.54
C LEU A 70 -19.92 16.56 17.81
N ASP A 71 -19.57 15.29 18.06
CA ASP A 71 -19.95 14.60 19.29
C ASP A 71 -19.24 15.17 20.52
N ARG A 72 -17.94 15.47 20.42
CA ARG A 72 -17.22 16.17 21.49
C ARG A 72 -17.83 17.53 21.78
N LYS A 73 -18.17 18.28 20.73
CA LYS A 73 -18.83 19.59 20.86
C LYS A 73 -20.22 19.45 21.48
N ARG A 74 -21.01 18.46 21.04
CA ARG A 74 -22.35 18.16 21.58
C ARG A 74 -22.30 17.87 23.07
N LEU A 75 -21.32 17.09 23.53
CA LEU A 75 -21.13 16.79 24.95
C LEU A 75 -20.76 18.04 25.75
N ALA A 76 -19.88 18.89 25.21
CA ALA A 76 -19.51 20.16 25.84
C ALA A 76 -20.69 21.14 25.92
N ASP A 77 -21.44 21.31 24.82
CA ASP A 77 -22.63 22.16 24.76
C ASP A 77 -23.73 21.65 25.70
N LEU A 78 -23.91 20.32 25.79
CA LEU A 78 -24.86 19.69 26.72
C LEU A 78 -24.48 19.96 28.19
N GLU A 79 -23.20 19.86 28.53
CA GLU A 79 -22.70 20.15 29.88
C GLU A 79 -22.91 21.63 30.22
N SER A 80 -22.60 22.53 29.28
CA SER A 80 -22.84 23.97 29.42
C SER A 80 -24.32 24.27 29.61
N HIS A 81 -25.18 23.77 28.71
CA HIS A 81 -26.63 23.94 28.79
C HIS A 81 -27.18 23.45 30.15
N LYS A 82 -26.76 22.28 30.65
CA LYS A 82 -27.15 21.77 31.97
C LYS A 82 -26.70 22.70 33.12
N LYS A 83 -25.50 23.26 33.06
CA LYS A 83 -25.00 24.22 34.07
C LYS A 83 -25.87 25.48 34.15
N TYR A 84 -26.36 25.99 33.02
CA TYR A 84 -27.19 27.18 32.98
C TYR A 84 -28.69 26.90 33.17
N ARG A 85 -29.19 25.71 32.84
CA ARG A 85 -30.58 25.31 33.06
C ARG A 85 -30.86 24.87 34.49
N ASP A 86 -30.03 23.95 35.01
CA ASP A 86 -30.29 23.25 36.28
C ASP A 86 -29.38 23.74 37.42
N GLY A 87 -28.37 24.55 37.13
CA GLY A 87 -27.38 24.99 38.09
C GLY A 87 -27.88 26.08 39.04
N HIS A 88 -28.35 25.69 40.23
CA HIS A 88 -28.70 26.63 41.30
C HIS A 88 -27.54 27.55 41.72
N VAL A 89 -26.29 27.07 41.64
CA VAL A 89 -25.09 27.84 41.96
C VAL A 89 -24.87 28.99 40.97
N MET A 90 -24.96 28.72 39.66
CA MET A 90 -24.81 29.76 38.64
C MET A 90 -25.96 30.77 38.71
N LYS A 91 -27.20 30.28 38.89
CA LYS A 91 -28.36 31.16 39.08
C LYS A 91 -28.20 32.07 40.30
N PHE A 92 -27.70 31.54 41.41
CA PHE A 92 -27.44 32.32 42.63
C PHE A 92 -26.34 33.36 42.42
N PHE A 93 -25.24 33.02 41.76
CA PHE A 93 -24.13 33.94 41.47
C PHE A 93 -24.57 35.13 40.61
N TYR A 94 -25.32 34.87 39.53
CA TYR A 94 -25.85 35.93 38.67
C TYR A 94 -26.90 36.79 39.37
N LYS A 95 -27.72 36.20 40.25
CA LYS A 95 -28.68 36.93 41.08
C LYS A 95 -27.99 37.82 42.13
N ALA A 96 -26.97 37.31 42.81
CA ALA A 96 -26.20 38.04 43.82
C ALA A 96 -25.41 39.22 43.22
N SER A 97 -24.99 39.11 41.96
CA SER A 97 -24.31 40.20 41.23
C SER A 97 -25.26 41.19 40.54
N GLY A 98 -26.58 41.03 40.67
CA GLY A 98 -27.58 41.89 40.05
C GLY A 98 -27.72 41.74 38.53
N LYS A 99 -27.21 40.64 37.94
CA LYS A 99 -27.16 40.40 36.49
C LYS A 99 -28.13 39.29 36.04
N GLU A 100 -29.32 39.22 36.64
CA GLU A 100 -30.29 38.14 36.38
C GLU A 100 -30.70 38.05 34.89
N ASN A 101 -30.90 39.18 34.21
CA ASN A 101 -31.20 39.20 32.76
C ASN A 101 -30.04 38.68 31.89
N SER A 102 -28.79 38.74 32.38
CA SER A 102 -27.65 38.18 31.66
C SER A 102 -27.57 36.67 31.80
N PHE A 103 -28.15 36.09 32.86
CA PHE A 103 -28.22 34.65 33.06
C PHE A 103 -29.22 34.01 32.12
N THR A 104 -30.41 34.59 31.98
CA THR A 104 -31.44 34.11 31.04
C THR A 104 -30.94 34.17 29.59
N GLY A 105 -30.33 35.29 29.20
CA GLY A 105 -29.75 35.42 27.86
C GLY A 105 -28.58 34.46 27.60
N GLN A 106 -27.80 34.08 28.61
CA GLN A 106 -26.77 33.05 28.45
C GLN A 106 -27.40 31.65 28.36
N ALA A 107 -28.40 31.33 29.19
CA ALA A 107 -29.09 30.04 29.14
C ALA A 107 -29.75 29.78 27.77
N GLU A 108 -30.42 30.78 27.19
CA GLU A 108 -30.99 30.71 25.84
C GLU A 108 -29.93 30.48 24.76
N ARG A 109 -28.76 31.13 24.88
CA ARG A 109 -27.64 30.92 23.95
C ARG A 109 -27.07 29.51 24.05
N GLU A 110 -26.87 28.98 25.25
CA GLU A 110 -26.36 27.62 25.44
C GLU A 110 -27.36 26.56 24.93
N GLU A 111 -28.67 26.80 25.12
CA GLU A 111 -29.72 25.97 24.53
C GLU A 111 -29.66 25.99 22.99
N GLN A 112 -29.58 27.18 22.39
CA GLN A 112 -29.47 27.30 20.94
C GLN A 112 -28.19 26.65 20.39
N ASN A 113 -27.05 26.81 21.07
CA ASN A 113 -25.79 26.15 20.69
C ASN A 113 -25.93 24.63 20.72
N TYR A 114 -26.49 24.08 21.80
CA TYR A 114 -26.73 22.64 21.93
C TYR A 114 -27.62 22.10 20.82
N HIS A 115 -28.75 22.76 20.53
CA HIS A 115 -29.65 22.36 19.45
C HIS A 115 -29.01 22.45 18.07
N ASN A 116 -28.25 23.50 17.80
CA ASN A 116 -27.52 23.66 16.54
C ASN A 116 -26.49 22.54 16.36
N THR A 117 -25.68 22.24 17.39
CA THR A 117 -24.68 21.17 17.33
C THR A 117 -25.35 19.80 17.20
N LEU A 118 -26.50 19.58 17.84
CA LEU A 118 -27.28 18.34 17.70
C LEU A 118 -27.79 18.14 16.27
N GLN A 119 -28.31 19.20 15.64
CA GLN A 119 -28.77 19.15 14.25
C GLN A 119 -27.60 18.88 13.28
N GLN A 120 -26.46 19.54 13.50
CA GLN A 120 -25.25 19.29 12.71
C GLN A 120 -24.78 17.84 12.84
N ALA A 121 -24.74 17.29 14.06
CA ALA A 121 -24.38 15.90 14.30
C ALA A 121 -25.33 14.92 13.60
N HIS A 122 -26.63 15.19 13.59
CA HIS A 122 -27.62 14.38 12.87
C HIS A 122 -27.35 14.36 11.36
N LEU A 123 -27.19 15.54 10.74
CA LEU A 123 -26.91 15.65 9.31
C LEU A 123 -25.59 14.97 8.92
N ALA A 124 -24.54 15.15 9.73
CA ALA A 124 -23.27 14.46 9.54
C ALA A 124 -23.42 12.93 9.66
N SER A 125 -24.27 12.45 10.57
CA SER A 125 -24.53 11.01 10.75
C SER A 125 -25.29 10.41 9.57
N GLU A 126 -26.25 11.13 9.00
CA GLU A 126 -26.95 10.70 7.79
C GLU A 126 -26.02 10.67 6.59
N HIS A 127 -25.17 11.69 6.44
CA HIS A 127 -24.15 11.73 5.40
C HIS A 127 -23.18 10.55 5.53
N ASN A 128 -22.64 10.31 6.73
CA ASN A 128 -21.75 9.19 7.02
C ASN A 128 -22.39 7.84 6.66
N SER A 129 -23.64 7.64 7.07
CA SER A 129 -24.40 6.42 6.78
C SER A 129 -24.60 6.23 5.28
N SER A 130 -24.85 7.31 4.53
CA SER A 130 -24.97 7.27 3.08
C SER A 130 -23.64 6.93 2.40
N VAL A 131 -22.53 7.54 2.83
CA VAL A 131 -21.18 7.24 2.30
C VAL A 131 -20.83 5.77 2.57
N LYS A 132 -21.11 5.27 3.78
CA LYS A 132 -20.88 3.88 4.15
C LYS A 132 -21.70 2.91 3.29
N ALA A 133 -22.98 3.18 3.09
CA ALA A 133 -23.83 2.35 2.25
C ALA A 133 -23.36 2.30 0.79
N LYS A 134 -22.88 3.44 0.26
CA LYS A 134 -22.26 3.49 -1.08
C LYS A 134 -20.95 2.70 -1.12
N LEU A 135 -20.09 2.84 -0.11
CA LEU A 135 -18.85 2.07 -0.02
C LEU A 135 -19.13 0.56 -0.03
N ASP A 136 -20.11 0.11 0.75
CA ASP A 136 -20.51 -1.30 0.78
C ASP A 136 -21.02 -1.80 -0.59
N GLU A 137 -21.73 -0.96 -1.35
CA GLU A 137 -22.17 -1.29 -2.72
C GLU A 137 -20.99 -1.36 -3.70
N GLU A 138 -20.10 -0.38 -3.66
CA GLU A 138 -18.93 -0.30 -4.55
C GLU A 138 -17.91 -1.40 -4.26
N LEU A 139 -17.78 -1.84 -3.00
CA LEU A 139 -16.97 -3.02 -2.64
C LEU A 139 -17.52 -4.31 -3.23
N ARG A 140 -18.84 -4.50 -3.28
CA ARG A 140 -19.45 -5.68 -3.93
C ARG A 140 -19.17 -5.70 -5.43
N LYS A 141 -19.27 -4.53 -6.09
CA LYS A 141 -18.91 -4.40 -7.51
C LYS A 141 -17.43 -4.70 -7.75
N MET A 142 -16.56 -4.30 -6.82
CA MET A 142 -15.14 -4.60 -6.87
C MET A 142 -14.90 -6.12 -6.77
N ASP A 143 -15.57 -6.81 -5.86
CA ASP A 143 -15.49 -8.27 -5.74
C ASP A 143 -15.93 -8.99 -7.04
N ASP A 144 -17.02 -8.53 -7.67
CA ASP A 144 -17.50 -9.08 -8.94
C ASP A 144 -16.49 -8.84 -10.10
N LEU A 145 -15.87 -7.66 -10.14
CA LEU A 145 -14.82 -7.34 -11.11
C LEU A 145 -13.54 -8.13 -10.84
N ASP A 146 -13.18 -8.38 -9.59
CA ASP A 146 -12.04 -9.22 -9.21
C ASP A 146 -12.25 -10.67 -9.65
N GLN A 147 -13.45 -11.23 -9.46
CA GLN A 147 -13.79 -12.56 -9.98
C GLN A 147 -13.70 -12.62 -11.51
N SER A 148 -14.22 -11.58 -12.18
CA SER A 148 -14.14 -11.46 -13.64
C SER A 148 -12.69 -11.33 -14.13
N MET A 149 -11.84 -10.64 -13.36
CA MET A 149 -10.40 -10.53 -13.61
C MET A 149 -9.71 -11.89 -13.48
N GLN A 150 -10.07 -12.72 -12.47
CA GLN A 150 -9.53 -14.08 -12.38
C GLN A 150 -9.87 -14.90 -13.62
N GLY A 151 -11.12 -14.84 -14.10
CA GLY A 151 -11.51 -15.49 -15.36
C GLY A 151 -10.72 -14.99 -16.57
N TYR A 152 -10.48 -13.68 -16.66
CA TYR A 152 -9.63 -13.08 -17.69
C TYR A 152 -8.17 -13.60 -17.61
N LEU A 153 -7.61 -13.69 -16.41
CA LEU A 153 -6.26 -14.21 -16.18
C LEU A 153 -6.14 -15.70 -16.53
N ASP A 154 -7.16 -16.50 -16.24
CA ASP A 154 -7.21 -17.92 -16.61
C ASP A 154 -7.27 -18.11 -18.13
N LEU A 155 -8.00 -17.26 -18.86
CA LEU A 155 -8.00 -17.26 -20.33
C LEU A 155 -6.63 -16.89 -20.88
N GLN A 156 -5.99 -15.87 -20.28
CA GLN A 156 -4.66 -15.43 -20.67
C GLN A 156 -3.62 -16.53 -20.43
N LYS A 157 -3.70 -17.23 -19.30
CA LYS A 157 -2.85 -18.37 -18.98
C LYS A 157 -3.04 -19.53 -19.96
N GLN A 158 -4.27 -19.91 -20.28
CA GLN A 158 -4.53 -20.96 -21.27
C GLN A 158 -3.93 -20.63 -22.64
N LEU A 159 -3.94 -19.36 -23.03
CA LEU A 159 -3.33 -18.90 -24.27
C LEU A 159 -1.80 -18.97 -24.19
N ASP A 160 -1.22 -18.54 -23.06
CA ASP A 160 0.23 -18.65 -22.83
C ASP A 160 0.67 -20.11 -22.83
N ASP A 161 -0.04 -21.02 -22.16
CA ASP A 161 0.27 -22.46 -22.11
C ASP A 161 0.30 -23.09 -23.52
N ILE A 162 -0.62 -22.69 -24.41
CA ILE A 162 -0.62 -23.13 -25.81
C ILE A 162 0.62 -22.59 -26.55
N TYR A 163 0.95 -21.32 -26.35
CA TYR A 163 2.11 -20.75 -27.00
C TYR A 163 3.42 -21.33 -26.46
N ASP A 164 3.53 -21.60 -25.17
CA ASP A 164 4.70 -22.21 -24.56
C ASP A 164 4.86 -23.66 -25.05
N ASP A 165 3.78 -24.42 -25.26
CA ASP A 165 3.87 -25.77 -25.83
C ASP A 165 4.41 -25.76 -27.28
N ILE A 166 4.05 -24.75 -28.07
CA ILE A 166 4.40 -24.65 -29.50
C ILE A 166 5.76 -24.01 -29.73
N PHE A 167 6.06 -22.93 -29.00
CA PHE A 167 7.23 -22.08 -29.18
C PHE A 167 8.28 -22.30 -28.07
N SER A 168 8.16 -23.33 -27.23
CA SER A 168 9.21 -23.60 -26.23
C SER A 168 10.50 -24.07 -26.89
N GLY A 169 11.53 -23.24 -26.76
CA GLY A 169 12.85 -23.51 -27.29
C GLY A 169 13.06 -22.87 -28.66
N PRO A 170 14.24 -23.08 -29.28
CA PRO A 170 14.57 -22.42 -30.53
C PRO A 170 13.52 -22.74 -31.60
N THR A 171 13.03 -21.72 -32.29
CA THR A 171 12.16 -21.86 -33.46
C THR A 171 12.89 -21.37 -34.71
N PRO A 172 13.80 -22.18 -35.31
CA PRO A 172 14.65 -21.74 -36.43
C PRO A 172 13.88 -21.28 -37.66
N GLU A 173 12.63 -21.75 -37.81
CA GLU A 173 11.72 -21.33 -38.90
C GLU A 173 11.11 -19.95 -38.65
N PHE A 174 11.12 -19.46 -37.41
CA PHE A 174 10.54 -18.19 -36.97
C PHE A 174 11.53 -17.37 -36.10
N PRO A 175 12.71 -16.99 -36.62
CA PRO A 175 13.75 -16.31 -35.82
C PRO A 175 13.31 -14.94 -35.27
N GLU A 176 12.30 -14.31 -35.87
CA GLU A 176 11.70 -13.08 -35.36
C GLU A 176 10.88 -13.30 -34.08
N GLU A 177 10.27 -14.48 -33.94
CA GLU A 177 9.55 -14.91 -32.73
C GLU A 177 10.56 -15.11 -31.58
N ASP A 178 11.62 -15.89 -31.80
CA ASP A 178 12.69 -16.12 -30.83
C ASP A 178 13.28 -14.79 -30.31
N ALA A 179 13.52 -13.83 -31.22
CA ALA A 179 14.05 -12.51 -30.86
C ALA A 179 13.10 -11.70 -29.97
N LYS A 180 11.78 -11.89 -30.13
CA LYS A 180 10.74 -11.21 -29.35
C LYS A 180 10.46 -11.92 -28.05
N GLU A 181 10.56 -13.25 -28.02
CA GLU A 181 10.53 -14.04 -26.80
C GLU A 181 11.66 -13.60 -25.86
N TYR A 182 12.89 -13.50 -26.38
CA TYR A 182 14.03 -13.02 -25.60
C TYR A 182 13.79 -11.62 -25.00
N ARG A 183 13.27 -10.68 -25.80
CA ARG A 183 12.95 -9.32 -25.32
C ARG A 183 11.85 -9.32 -24.26
N SER A 184 10.80 -10.13 -24.44
CA SER A 184 9.72 -10.27 -23.47
C SER A 184 10.25 -10.82 -22.14
N ASN A 185 11.11 -11.83 -22.20
CA ASN A 185 11.73 -12.44 -21.02
C ASN A 185 12.67 -11.46 -20.29
N ASP A 186 13.47 -10.69 -21.01
CA ASP A 186 14.32 -9.64 -20.44
C ASP A 186 13.50 -8.54 -19.75
N ALA A 187 12.43 -8.07 -20.40
CA ALA A 187 11.51 -7.07 -19.84
C ALA A 187 10.80 -7.59 -18.59
N LEU A 188 10.33 -8.85 -18.59
CA LEU A 188 9.72 -9.49 -17.42
C LEU A 188 10.71 -9.61 -16.26
N SER A 189 11.95 -10.06 -16.54
CA SER A 189 13.01 -10.14 -15.54
C SER A 189 13.29 -8.79 -14.89
N ALA A 190 13.41 -7.73 -15.71
CA ALA A 190 13.61 -6.36 -15.23
C ALA A 190 12.43 -5.85 -14.39
N TYR A 191 11.19 -6.12 -14.80
CA TYR A 191 9.99 -5.78 -14.03
C TYR A 191 9.94 -6.49 -12.69
N VAL A 192 10.17 -7.81 -12.65
CA VAL A 192 10.16 -8.61 -11.41
C VAL A 192 11.25 -8.13 -10.45
N ALA A 193 12.46 -7.86 -10.95
CA ALA A 193 13.54 -7.31 -10.13
C ALA A 193 13.15 -5.94 -9.52
N THR A 194 12.55 -5.06 -10.32
CA THR A 194 12.09 -3.73 -9.87
C THR A 194 10.96 -3.83 -8.86
N LYS A 195 9.99 -4.73 -9.09
CA LYS A 195 8.88 -4.99 -8.17
C LYS A 195 9.38 -5.48 -6.82
N ARG A 196 10.31 -6.45 -6.81
CA ARG A 196 10.92 -6.95 -5.58
C ARG A 196 11.66 -5.85 -4.82
N ALA A 197 12.40 -4.99 -5.53
CA ALA A 197 13.07 -3.84 -4.92
C ALA A 197 12.07 -2.84 -4.31
N PHE A 198 10.96 -2.57 -5.00
CA PHE A 198 9.88 -1.71 -4.51
C PHE A 198 9.22 -2.29 -3.24
N GLU A 199 8.86 -3.57 -3.23
CA GLU A 199 8.24 -4.24 -2.08
C GLU A 199 9.15 -4.27 -0.85
N LEU A 200 10.45 -4.58 -1.05
CA LEU A 200 11.43 -4.52 0.03
C LEU A 200 11.58 -3.10 0.58
N HIS A 201 11.64 -2.10 -0.30
CA HIS A 201 11.76 -0.71 0.10
C HIS A 201 10.50 -0.20 0.81
N GLN A 202 9.31 -0.65 0.40
CA GLN A 202 8.04 -0.38 1.08
C GLN A 202 8.07 -0.91 2.52
N LYS A 203 8.45 -2.18 2.70
CA LYS A 203 8.59 -2.77 4.04
C LYS A 203 9.59 -2.02 4.91
N ALA A 204 10.70 -1.59 4.32
CA ALA A 204 11.72 -0.82 5.02
C ALA A 204 11.20 0.58 5.43
N LEU A 205 10.41 1.23 4.56
CA LEU A 205 9.75 2.50 4.86
C LEU A 205 8.76 2.36 6.02
N ASP A 206 7.96 1.30 6.05
CA ASP A 206 6.98 1.06 7.13
C ASP A 206 7.67 0.89 8.50
N LEU A 207 8.77 0.14 8.54
CA LEU A 207 9.60 0.02 9.74
C LEU A 207 10.23 1.37 10.13
N LEU A 208 10.69 2.16 9.16
CA LEU A 208 11.28 3.47 9.42
C LEU A 208 10.24 4.47 9.96
N GLU A 209 9.01 4.46 9.44
CA GLU A 209 7.90 5.27 9.95
C GLU A 209 7.53 4.87 11.38
N GLN A 210 7.44 3.57 11.66
CA GLN A 210 7.21 3.06 13.00
C GLN A 210 8.32 3.50 13.96
N ALA A 211 9.58 3.27 13.60
CA ALA A 211 10.73 3.65 14.42
C ALA A 211 10.76 5.15 14.71
N THR A 212 10.50 5.98 13.70
CA THR A 212 10.48 7.45 13.81
C THR A 212 9.34 7.91 14.73
N THR A 213 8.15 7.34 14.57
CA THR A 213 6.96 7.67 15.39
C THR A 213 7.21 7.31 16.86
N THR A 214 7.71 6.10 17.11
CA THR A 214 7.98 5.64 18.48
C THR A 214 9.12 6.43 19.12
N MET A 215 10.18 6.77 18.37
CA MET A 215 11.28 7.60 18.89
C MET A 215 10.81 9.03 19.23
N THR A 216 10.00 9.63 18.35
CA THR A 216 9.41 10.96 18.58
C THR A 216 8.51 10.96 19.82
N ALA A 217 7.67 9.93 19.98
CA ALA A 217 6.86 9.77 21.18
C ALA A 217 7.73 9.59 22.43
N GLY A 218 8.84 8.84 22.33
CA GLY A 218 9.84 8.70 23.39
C GLY A 218 10.43 10.04 23.81
N LEU A 219 10.88 10.85 22.85
CA LEU A 219 11.41 12.20 23.08
C LEU A 219 10.40 13.09 23.81
N GLN A 220 9.13 13.07 23.41
CA GLN A 220 8.08 13.85 24.06
C GLN A 220 7.88 13.43 25.53
N GLN A 221 8.01 12.15 25.86
CA GLN A 221 7.92 11.69 27.24
C GLN A 221 9.15 12.11 28.06
N VAL A 222 10.35 12.10 27.47
CA VAL A 222 11.57 12.61 28.11
C VAL A 222 11.47 14.13 28.35
N ASP A 223 10.96 14.89 27.39
CA ASP A 223 10.72 16.33 27.55
C ASP A 223 9.70 16.62 28.66
N LYS A 224 8.61 15.84 28.74
CA LYS A 224 7.63 15.93 29.84
C LYS A 224 8.26 15.59 31.19
N ALA A 225 9.16 14.61 31.24
CA ALA A 225 9.90 14.29 32.45
C ALA A 225 10.73 15.51 32.87
N LEU A 226 11.57 16.06 31.99
CA LEU A 226 12.41 17.23 32.30
C LEU A 226 11.62 18.47 32.77
N GLN A 227 10.36 18.62 32.33
CA GLN A 227 9.47 19.72 32.74
C GLN A 227 8.72 19.46 34.05
N SER A 228 8.63 18.20 34.50
CA SER A 228 7.90 17.83 35.72
C SER A 228 8.86 17.62 36.90
N GLY A 229 8.71 18.42 37.96
CA GLY A 229 9.55 18.37 39.16
C GLY A 229 9.13 17.36 40.24
N ASP A 230 8.15 16.50 39.96
CA ASP A 230 7.47 15.63 40.94
C ASP A 230 7.40 14.16 40.47
N MET A 231 6.77 13.27 41.23
CA MET A 231 6.58 11.82 40.95
C MET A 231 6.12 11.45 39.51
N ASN A 232 5.51 12.38 38.78
CA ASN A 232 5.17 12.22 37.35
C ASN A 232 6.42 12.10 36.44
N HIS A 233 7.56 12.64 36.88
CA HIS A 233 8.86 12.57 36.24
C HIS A 233 9.28 11.13 35.96
N LEU A 234 9.24 10.26 36.99
CA LEU A 234 9.66 8.86 36.90
C LEU A 234 8.79 8.05 35.94
N ARG A 235 7.47 8.29 35.95
CA ARG A 235 6.54 7.61 35.05
C ARG A 235 6.76 8.01 33.59
N ALA A 236 6.95 9.31 33.33
CA ALA A 236 7.24 9.81 32.00
C ALA A 236 8.59 9.30 31.47
N LEU A 237 9.63 9.29 32.31
CA LEU A 237 10.95 8.74 31.95
C LEU A 237 10.90 7.25 31.61
N ASN A 238 10.24 6.45 32.45
CA ASN A 238 10.08 5.01 32.18
C ASN A 238 9.33 4.77 30.86
N LYS A 239 8.28 5.55 30.58
CA LYS A 239 7.56 5.43 29.30
C LYS A 239 8.42 5.87 28.12
N GLY A 240 9.20 6.94 28.28
CA GLY A 240 10.17 7.39 27.27
C GLY A 240 11.18 6.30 26.93
N ARG A 241 11.74 5.64 27.95
CA ARG A 241 12.69 4.53 27.78
C ARG A 241 12.10 3.34 27.05
N GLU A 242 10.89 2.93 27.41
CA GLU A 242 10.17 1.84 26.75
C GLU A 242 10.00 2.12 25.25
N LEU A 243 9.59 3.34 24.91
CA LEU A 243 9.40 3.78 23.52
C LEU A 243 10.74 3.84 22.75
N VAL A 244 11.79 4.38 23.34
CA VAL A 244 13.13 4.39 22.72
C VAL A 244 13.62 2.96 22.47
N GLN A 245 13.43 2.05 23.43
CA GLN A 245 13.81 0.65 23.27
C GLN A 245 12.98 -0.05 22.17
N GLN A 246 11.69 0.22 22.09
CA GLN A 246 10.84 -0.28 21.02
C GLN A 246 11.31 0.22 19.64
N SER A 247 11.61 1.53 19.52
CA SER A 247 12.17 2.10 18.29
C SER A 247 13.49 1.42 17.90
N LYS A 248 14.36 1.12 18.87
CA LYS A 248 15.61 0.38 18.63
C LYS A 248 15.37 -1.01 18.06
N ILE A 249 14.39 -1.76 18.58
CA ILE A 249 14.03 -3.08 18.04
C ILE A 249 13.54 -2.95 16.59
N THR A 250 12.73 -1.94 16.28
CA THR A 250 12.26 -1.69 14.92
C THR A 250 13.41 -1.30 13.98
N VAL A 251 14.35 -0.46 14.43
CA VAL A 251 15.56 -0.15 13.63
C VAL A 251 16.43 -1.39 13.42
N ASP A 252 16.53 -2.29 14.40
CA ASP A 252 17.25 -3.56 14.22
C ASP A 252 16.62 -4.43 13.13
N GLN A 253 15.28 -4.48 13.08
CA GLN A 253 14.55 -5.16 12.00
C GLN A 253 14.79 -4.50 10.65
N LEU A 254 14.86 -3.17 10.60
CA LEU A 254 15.18 -2.41 9.40
C LEU A 254 16.59 -2.69 8.89
N VAL A 255 17.59 -2.71 9.77
CA VAL A 255 18.99 -3.04 9.43
C VAL A 255 19.12 -4.47 8.92
N GLN A 256 18.31 -5.41 9.42
CA GLN A 256 18.28 -6.79 8.93
C GLN A 256 17.79 -6.93 7.47
N LEU A 257 17.07 -5.94 6.92
CA LEU A 257 16.69 -5.94 5.50
C LEU A 257 17.87 -5.68 4.56
N GLY A 258 18.99 -5.17 5.08
CA GLY A 258 20.21 -4.88 4.34
C GLY A 258 20.32 -3.42 3.88
N ALA A 259 21.56 -2.93 3.82
CA ALA A 259 21.89 -1.56 3.43
C ALA A 259 21.50 -1.23 1.98
N ASP A 260 21.39 -2.26 1.12
CA ASP A 260 20.97 -2.11 -0.27
C ASP A 260 19.50 -1.65 -0.40
N VAL A 261 18.69 -1.82 0.65
CA VAL A 261 17.26 -1.46 0.67
C VAL A 261 17.05 -0.04 1.21
N ILE A 262 17.64 0.28 2.36
CA ILE A 262 17.67 1.60 2.98
C ILE A 262 19.04 1.78 3.66
N GLU A 263 19.74 2.85 3.29
CA GLU A 263 20.94 3.28 3.99
C GLU A 263 20.54 4.13 5.20
N LEU A 264 20.89 3.66 6.40
CA LEU A 264 20.72 4.42 7.64
C LEU A 264 22.05 5.04 8.05
N PRO A 265 22.14 6.37 8.18
CA PRO A 265 23.34 6.99 8.71
C PRO A 265 23.56 6.58 10.18
N PRO A 266 24.81 6.56 10.68
CA PRO A 266 25.12 6.17 12.06
C PRO A 266 24.33 6.95 13.11
N GLU A 267 23.96 8.20 12.83
CA GLU A 267 23.16 9.06 13.70
C GLU A 267 21.68 8.64 13.75
N ALA A 268 21.18 7.94 12.72
CA ALA A 268 19.82 7.39 12.71
C ALA A 268 19.75 6.00 13.36
N ASN A 269 20.90 5.42 13.72
CA ASN A 269 20.96 4.11 14.36
C ASN A 269 21.09 4.26 15.89
N PRO A 270 20.05 3.93 16.67
CA PRO A 270 20.08 4.05 18.12
C PRO A 270 21.05 3.05 18.80
N ARG A 271 21.62 2.07 18.07
CA ARG A 271 22.72 1.23 18.59
C ARG A 271 24.03 1.99 18.68
N THR A 272 24.41 2.70 17.61
CA THR A 272 25.64 3.48 17.53
C THR A 272 25.61 4.71 18.43
N MET A 273 24.41 5.24 18.70
CA MET A 273 24.21 6.40 19.57
C MET A 273 24.05 6.07 21.06
N GLU A 274 24.03 4.80 21.48
CA GLU A 274 23.86 4.37 22.88
C GLU A 274 22.65 4.98 23.64
N VAL A 275 21.60 5.37 22.91
CA VAL A 275 20.49 6.25 23.35
C VAL A 275 19.79 5.80 24.64
N THR A 276 19.72 4.49 24.93
CA THR A 276 19.05 3.97 26.14
C THR A 276 19.93 3.94 27.37
N SER A 277 21.26 3.95 27.22
CA SER A 277 22.21 3.93 28.33
C SER A 277 22.31 5.30 29.03
N ASN A 278 22.21 6.39 28.25
CA ASN A 278 22.29 7.77 28.73
C ASN A 278 21.00 8.30 29.36
N LEU A 279 19.89 7.57 29.22
CA LEU A 279 18.66 7.80 30.01
C LEU A 279 18.75 7.19 31.43
N GLY A 280 19.84 6.48 31.73
CA GLY A 280 20.39 6.07 33.04
C GLY A 280 19.47 5.58 34.16
N ASP A 281 19.72 4.33 34.54
CA ASP A 281 19.19 3.63 35.70
C ASP A 281 19.80 4.10 37.04
N VAL A 282 18.92 4.26 38.03
CA VAL A 282 19.13 4.24 39.49
C VAL A 282 19.75 5.49 40.17
N TRP A 283 18.87 6.25 40.84
CA TRP A 283 19.11 7.00 42.08
C TRP A 283 20.46 7.74 42.21
N GLY A 284 20.60 8.81 41.42
CA GLY A 284 21.52 9.89 41.75
C GLY A 284 22.44 10.26 40.60
N LYS A 285 22.13 11.39 39.95
CA LYS A 285 23.04 12.15 39.06
C LYS A 285 23.27 11.57 37.65
N VAL A 286 22.21 11.20 36.93
CA VAL A 286 22.31 10.96 35.48
C VAL A 286 22.02 12.26 34.73
N ASP A 287 22.80 12.52 33.68
CA ASP A 287 22.61 13.61 32.73
C ASP A 287 21.43 13.31 31.78
N ILE A 288 20.21 13.43 32.29
CA ILE A 288 18.97 13.30 31.49
C ILE A 288 18.97 14.29 30.31
N THR A 289 19.68 15.41 30.44
CA THR A 289 19.84 16.41 29.38
C THR A 289 20.66 15.86 28.22
N GLY A 290 21.76 15.16 28.51
CA GLY A 290 22.59 14.44 27.54
C GLY A 290 21.81 13.34 26.83
N GLY A 291 21.13 12.46 27.57
CA GLY A 291 20.27 11.42 26.98
C GLY A 291 19.15 12.00 26.11
N ARG A 292 18.53 13.11 26.53
CA ARG A 292 17.53 13.83 25.72
C ARG A 292 18.12 14.40 24.44
N GLN A 293 19.34 14.94 24.48
CA GLN A 293 20.00 15.47 23.29
C GLN A 293 20.28 14.36 22.26
N GLU A 294 20.66 13.17 22.71
CA GLU A 294 20.89 12.02 21.83
C GLU A 294 19.60 11.47 21.23
N VAL A 295 18.55 11.32 22.04
CA VAL A 295 17.21 10.96 21.53
C VAL A 295 16.75 11.97 20.47
N ALA A 296 16.96 13.27 20.71
CA ALA A 296 16.60 14.31 19.76
C ALA A 296 17.42 14.24 18.45
N ARG A 297 18.74 14.01 18.55
CA ARG A 297 19.61 13.82 17.37
C ARG A 297 19.19 12.59 16.56
N CYS A 298 18.97 11.46 17.22
CA CYS A 298 18.51 10.24 16.56
C CYS A 298 17.13 10.42 15.92
N THR A 299 16.22 11.13 16.59
CA THR A 299 14.89 11.47 16.04
C THR A 299 15.02 12.33 14.78
N ALA A 300 15.89 13.34 14.79
CA ALA A 300 16.11 14.19 13.62
C ALA A 300 16.72 13.40 12.45
N ALA A 301 17.70 12.53 12.72
CA ALA A 301 18.33 11.68 11.71
C ALA A 301 17.35 10.65 11.11
N LEU A 302 16.49 10.04 11.94
CA LEU A 302 15.41 9.15 11.48
C LEU A 302 14.40 9.88 10.60
N ASN A 303 13.98 11.10 10.96
CA ASN A 303 13.08 11.93 10.14
C ASN A 303 13.69 12.32 8.78
N ASN A 304 14.99 12.63 8.75
CA ASN A 304 15.70 12.90 7.50
C ASN A 304 15.74 11.65 6.62
N SER A 305 16.14 10.51 7.20
CA SER A 305 16.16 9.21 6.52
C SER A 305 14.77 8.83 5.98
N LEU A 306 13.72 9.12 6.75
CA LEU A 306 12.33 8.88 6.34
C LEU A 306 11.94 9.74 5.13
N SER A 307 12.32 11.01 5.11
CA SER A 307 12.08 11.90 3.96
C SER A 307 12.78 11.38 2.69
N GLN A 308 14.04 10.96 2.80
CA GLN A 308 14.80 10.39 1.69
C GLN A 308 14.21 9.06 1.19
N ALA A 309 13.79 8.19 2.11
CA ALA A 309 13.13 6.94 1.76
C ALA A 309 11.79 7.17 1.05
N LYS A 310 11.01 8.19 1.43
CA LYS A 310 9.79 8.57 0.71
C LYS A 310 10.07 9.02 -0.72
N GLU A 311 11.14 9.79 -0.93
CA GLU A 311 11.56 10.20 -2.27
C GLU A 311 12.00 8.98 -3.10
N ARG A 312 12.78 8.08 -2.52
CA ARG A 312 13.22 6.85 -3.19
C ARG A 312 12.04 5.95 -3.58
N LYS A 313 11.05 5.77 -2.70
CA LYS A 313 9.80 5.06 -3.01
C LYS A 313 9.08 5.67 -4.22
N TYR A 314 9.03 7.01 -4.30
CA TYR A 314 8.41 7.69 -5.44
C TYR A 314 9.12 7.37 -6.76
N TYR A 315 10.46 7.39 -6.79
CA TYR A 315 11.21 6.98 -8.00
C TYR A 315 11.03 5.50 -8.33
N LEU A 316 11.08 4.61 -7.34
CA LEU A 316 10.84 3.18 -7.56
C LEU A 316 9.43 2.90 -8.07
N SER A 317 8.43 3.64 -7.61
CA SER A 317 7.05 3.53 -8.11
C SER A 317 6.94 3.95 -9.59
N LYS A 318 7.60 5.06 -9.98
CA LYS A 318 7.68 5.48 -11.38
C LYS A 318 8.38 4.45 -12.25
N GLU A 319 9.52 3.94 -11.78
CA GLU A 319 10.29 2.95 -12.51
C GLU A 319 9.52 1.63 -12.65
N LEU A 320 8.84 1.18 -11.58
CA LEU A 320 7.98 0.00 -11.61
C LEU A 320 6.86 0.16 -12.65
N LYS A 321 6.23 1.33 -12.71
CA LYS A 321 5.20 1.63 -13.71
C LYS A 321 5.77 1.56 -15.13
N ARG A 322 6.90 2.24 -15.37
CA ARG A 322 7.59 2.26 -16.66
C ARG A 322 8.02 0.86 -17.11
N LYS A 323 8.58 0.05 -16.20
CA LYS A 323 8.94 -1.35 -16.47
C LYS A 323 7.72 -2.24 -16.71
N GLY A 324 6.59 -1.96 -16.06
CA GLY A 324 5.32 -2.62 -16.34
C GLY A 324 4.82 -2.32 -17.75
N GLU A 325 4.87 -1.05 -18.18
CA GLU A 325 4.52 -0.63 -19.55
C GLU A 325 5.44 -1.30 -20.59
N GLU A 326 6.77 -1.30 -20.37
CA GLU A 326 7.72 -2.00 -21.26
C GLU A 326 7.45 -3.51 -21.36
N MET A 327 7.14 -4.16 -20.24
CA MET A 327 6.81 -5.59 -20.20
C MET A 327 5.51 -5.89 -20.95
N ASP A 328 4.46 -5.09 -20.74
CA ASP A 328 3.18 -5.23 -21.43
C ASP A 328 3.32 -5.01 -22.95
N GLU A 329 4.12 -4.01 -23.37
CA GLU A 329 4.43 -3.75 -24.77
C GLU A 329 5.20 -4.93 -25.40
N ALA A 330 6.27 -5.40 -24.77
CA ALA A 330 7.08 -6.51 -25.27
C ALA A 330 6.25 -7.79 -25.42
N ARG A 331 5.38 -8.06 -24.44
CA ARG A 331 4.46 -9.19 -24.47
C ARG A 331 3.41 -9.06 -25.58
N THR A 332 2.85 -7.88 -25.76
CA THR A 332 1.87 -7.61 -26.83
C THR A 332 2.50 -7.82 -28.21
N GLU A 333 3.74 -7.36 -28.39
CA GLU A 333 4.48 -7.54 -29.63
C GLU A 333 4.81 -9.01 -29.93
N LEU A 334 5.20 -9.79 -28.91
CA LEU A 334 5.38 -11.23 -29.03
C LEU A 334 4.08 -11.93 -29.46
N GLN A 335 2.96 -11.62 -28.79
CA GLN A 335 1.65 -12.19 -29.13
C GLN A 335 1.20 -11.83 -30.55
N LYS A 336 1.50 -10.62 -31.05
CA LYS A 336 1.20 -10.22 -32.44
C LYS A 336 1.95 -11.09 -33.44
N ILE A 337 3.24 -11.36 -33.20
CA ILE A 337 4.05 -12.20 -34.09
C ILE A 337 3.55 -13.65 -34.06
N ARG A 338 3.33 -14.22 -32.86
CA ARG A 338 2.74 -15.57 -32.73
C ARG A 338 1.41 -15.68 -33.47
N LYS A 339 0.52 -14.68 -33.33
CA LYS A 339 -0.74 -14.62 -34.08
C LYS A 339 -0.53 -14.55 -35.60
N GLY A 340 0.46 -13.78 -36.06
CA GLY A 340 0.83 -13.70 -37.48
C GLY A 340 1.30 -15.04 -38.02
N ILE A 341 2.13 -15.75 -37.28
CA ILE A 341 2.61 -17.10 -37.62
C ILE A 341 1.43 -18.09 -37.75
N PHE A 342 0.49 -18.06 -36.81
CA PHE A 342 -0.73 -18.87 -36.90
C PHE A 342 -1.54 -18.56 -38.17
N GLN A 343 -1.67 -17.28 -38.54
CA GLN A 343 -2.40 -16.88 -39.74
C GLN A 343 -1.67 -17.31 -41.02
N GLU A 344 -0.34 -17.22 -41.06
CA GLU A 344 0.49 -17.66 -42.19
C GLU A 344 0.35 -19.17 -42.42
N VAL A 345 0.54 -19.98 -41.37
CA VAL A 345 0.44 -21.44 -41.47
C VAL A 345 -0.96 -21.90 -41.92
N MET A 346 -2.02 -21.27 -41.39
CA MET A 346 -3.39 -21.59 -41.80
C MET A 346 -3.74 -21.08 -43.21
N GLY A 347 -3.13 -19.97 -43.66
CA GLY A 347 -3.31 -19.41 -45.00
C GLY A 347 -2.65 -20.24 -46.08
N ASP A 348 -1.46 -20.78 -45.79
CA ASP A 348 -0.72 -21.68 -46.67
C ASP A 348 -1.50 -22.96 -47.02
N ASP A 349 -2.29 -23.46 -46.08
CA ASP A 349 -3.14 -24.64 -46.28
C ASP A 349 -4.35 -24.36 -47.20
N LEU A 350 -4.92 -23.14 -47.17
CA LEU A 350 -5.99 -22.73 -48.09
C LEU A 350 -5.51 -22.63 -49.54
N VAL A 351 -4.24 -22.24 -49.74
CA VAL A 351 -3.60 -22.15 -51.06
C VAL A 351 -3.14 -23.51 -51.57
N LYS A 352 -2.68 -24.42 -50.68
CA LYS A 352 -2.25 -25.79 -51.05
C LYS A 352 -3.39 -26.80 -51.16
N GLY A 353 -4.55 -26.52 -50.57
CA GLY A 353 -5.77 -27.33 -50.67
C GLY A 353 -6.72 -26.95 -51.83
N SER A 354 -6.37 -25.94 -52.62
CA SER A 354 -7.01 -25.54 -53.89
C SER A 354 -6.22 -26.07 -55.08
#